data_AF-A0A7V7F1X0-F1
#
_entry.id   AF-A0A7V7F1X0-F1
#
_cell.length_a   1.000
_cell.length_b   1.000
_cell.length_c   1.000
_cell.angle_alpha   90.00
_cell.angle_beta   90.00
_cell.angle_gamma   90.00
#
_symmetry.space_group_name_H-M   'P 1'
#
loop_
_entity.id
_entity.type
_entity.pdbx_description
1 polymer ?
#
loop_
_entity_poly.entity_id
_entity_poly.type
_entity_poly.pdbx_seq_one_letter_code
_entity_poly.pdbx_strand_id
1 'polypeptide(L)' 'MSMRICPFCREKIHRQAVVCRYCKRDQPTVGRRRKNSSGWLAAITATAVIVSATAFLVTEFIRERNIWSK' A
#
# COMPACT_ATOMS: atom_id res chain seq x y z
N MET A 1 -9.15 -23.82 -11.66
CA MET A 1 -7.69 -23.69 -11.42
C MET A 1 -7.02 -22.99 -12.60
N SER A 2 -6.16 -22.00 -12.34
CA SER A 2 -5.39 -21.35 -13.41
C SER A 2 -4.08 -22.11 -13.68
N MET A 3 -3.88 -22.54 -14.92
CA MET A 3 -2.69 -23.28 -15.36
C MET A 3 -1.79 -22.43 -16.27
N ARG A 4 -0.52 -22.78 -16.34
CA ARG A 4 0.44 -22.24 -17.31
C ARG A 4 1.23 -23.38 -17.96
N ILE A 5 1.72 -23.12 -19.16
CA ILE A 5 2.57 -24.08 -19.89
C ILE A 5 4.01 -23.88 -19.42
N CYS A 6 4.71 -24.98 -19.16
CA CYS A 6 6.14 -24.92 -18.88
C CYS A 6 6.91 -24.47 -20.14
N PRO A 7 7.78 -23.46 -20.08
CA PRO A 7 8.55 -23.02 -21.24
C PRO A 7 9.58 -24.06 -21.73
N PHE A 8 9.92 -25.04 -20.88
CA PHE A 8 10.96 -26.02 -21.18
C PHE A 8 10.39 -27.31 -21.77
N CYS A 9 9.40 -27.93 -21.10
CA CYS A 9 8.84 -29.22 -21.51
C CYS A 9 7.43 -29.11 -22.11
N ARG A 10 6.86 -27.90 -22.21
CA ARG A 10 5.52 -27.62 -22.77
C ARG A 10 4.36 -28.30 -22.04
N GLU A 11 4.62 -28.86 -20.86
CA GLU A 11 3.61 -29.52 -20.06
C GLU A 11 2.78 -28.53 -19.25
N LYS A 12 1.51 -28.88 -18.97
CA LYS A 12 0.61 -28.04 -18.19
C LYS A 12 0.93 -28.13 -16.69
N ILE A 13 1.24 -26.99 -16.08
CA ILE A 13 1.60 -26.91 -14.65
C ILE A 13 0.82 -25.80 -13.94
N HIS A 14 0.71 -25.92 -12.61
CA HIS A 14 0.04 -24.92 -11.79
C HIS A 14 0.73 -23.56 -11.90
N ARG A 15 -0.04 -22.46 -11.98
CA ARG A 15 0.55 -21.10 -12.05
C ARG A 15 1.42 -20.72 -10.84
N GLN A 16 1.16 -21.32 -9.70
CA GLN A 16 1.92 -21.11 -8.46
C GLN A 16 3.08 -22.10 -8.30
N ALA A 17 3.25 -23.06 -9.22
CA ALA A 17 4.36 -24.01 -9.15
C ALA A 17 5.69 -23.28 -9.34
N VAL A 18 6.55 -23.38 -8.33
CA VAL A 18 7.95 -22.91 -8.36
C VAL A 18 8.81 -23.83 -9.22
N VAL A 19 8.50 -25.13 -9.22
CA VAL A 19 9.24 -26.16 -9.94
C VAL A 19 8.30 -26.95 -10.82
N CYS A 20 8.70 -27.23 -12.06
CA CYS A 20 7.93 -28.11 -12.95
C CYS A 20 8.03 -29.57 -12.49
N ARG A 21 6.89 -30.27 -12.33
CA ARG A 21 6.86 -31.69 -11.94
C ARG A 21 7.56 -32.62 -12.95
N TYR A 22 7.59 -32.22 -14.22
CA TYR A 22 8.04 -33.06 -15.33
C TYR A 22 9.52 -32.86 -15.64
N CYS A 23 9.95 -31.62 -15.93
CA CYS A 23 11.35 -31.34 -16.23
C CYS A 23 12.20 -31.00 -15.00
N LYS A 24 11.59 -30.90 -13.81
CA LYS A 24 12.24 -30.56 -12.54
C LYS A 24 13.07 -29.26 -12.60
N ARG A 25 12.78 -28.36 -13.54
CA ARG A 25 13.42 -27.04 -13.63
C ARG A 25 12.63 -26.01 -12.83
N ASP A 26 13.37 -25.08 -12.24
CA ASP A 26 12.81 -23.91 -11.60
C ASP A 26 12.10 -23.02 -12.63
N GLN A 27 10.90 -22.57 -12.27
CA GLN A 27 10.10 -21.67 -13.06
C GLN A 27 10.02 -20.34 -12.33
N PRO A 28 10.19 -19.19 -13.03
CA PRO A 28 10.04 -17.90 -12.40
C PRO A 28 8.63 -17.78 -11.80
N THR A 29 8.57 -17.67 -10.47
CA THR A 29 7.33 -17.45 -9.74
C THR A 29 6.90 -16.02 -9.97
N VAL A 30 5.74 -15.83 -10.62
CA VAL A 30 5.09 -14.51 -10.72
C VAL A 30 4.41 -14.17 -9.39
N GLY A 31 5.17 -14.21 -8.29
CA GLY A 31 4.75 -13.77 -6.97
C GLY A 31 4.85 -12.25 -6.88
N ARG A 32 4.22 -11.51 -7.80
CA ARG A 32 4.22 -10.05 -7.72
C ARG A 32 3.15 -9.61 -6.72
N ARG A 33 3.44 -9.79 -5.42
CA ARG A 33 2.72 -9.06 -4.37
C ARG A 33 3.20 -7.61 -4.42
N ARG A 34 2.55 -6.81 -5.27
CA ARG A 34 2.73 -5.36 -5.35
C ARG A 34 2.25 -4.78 -4.03
N LYS A 35 3.13 -4.67 -3.02
CA LYS A 35 2.86 -3.89 -1.82
C LYS A 35 2.77 -2.44 -2.29
N ASN A 36 1.55 -1.95 -2.46
CA ASN A 36 1.30 -0.55 -2.80
C ASN A 36 1.84 0.28 -1.62
N SER A 37 2.83 1.14 -1.87
CA SER A 37 3.52 1.97 -0.87
C SER A 37 2.68 3.16 -0.43
N SER A 38 1.38 2.95 -0.23
CA SER A 38 0.37 3.97 0.12
C SER A 38 0.49 4.50 1.56
N GLY A 39 1.56 4.14 2.28
CA GLY A 39 1.80 4.64 3.63
C GLY A 39 2.02 6.16 3.69
N TRP A 40 2.68 6.75 2.69
CA TRP A 40 2.91 8.20 2.69
C TRP A 40 1.62 9.00 2.48
N LEU A 41 0.69 8.53 1.64
CA LEU A 41 -0.62 9.18 1.50
C LEU A 41 -1.40 9.21 2.81
N ALA A 42 -1.33 8.12 3.60
CA ALA A 42 -1.92 8.07 4.93
C ALA A 42 -1.23 9.06 5.91
N ALA A 43 0.09 9.22 5.82
CA ALA A 43 0.82 10.19 6.63
C ALA A 43 0.44 11.64 6.28
N ILE A 44 0.37 12.00 4.99
CA ILE A 44 0.00 13.36 4.55
C ILE A 44 -1.41 13.70 5.02
N THR A 45 -2.37 12.79 4.80
CA THR A 45 -3.77 13.02 5.19
C THR A 45 -3.91 13.21 6.70
N ALA A 46 -3.24 12.40 7.52
CA ALA A 46 -3.25 12.57 8.97
C ALA A 46 -2.65 13.92 9.41
N THR A 47 -1.50 14.33 8.85
CA THR A 47 -0.87 15.60 9.21
C THR A 47 -1.73 16.81 8.85
N ALA A 48 -2.38 16.82 7.68
CA ALA A 48 -3.24 17.91 7.25
C ALA A 48 -4.44 18.12 8.19
N VAL A 49 -5.06 17.02 8.67
CA VAL A 49 -6.19 17.08 9.61
C VAL A 49 -5.77 17.63 10.98
N ILE A 50 -4.59 17.24 11.47
CA ILE A 50 -4.09 17.73 12.77
C ILE A 50 -3.76 19.22 12.69
N VAL A 51 -3.08 19.66 11.64
CA VAL A 51 -2.70 21.07 11.45
C VAL A 51 -3.94 21.96 11.33
N SER A 52 -4.95 21.55 10.58
CA SER A 52 -6.18 22.35 10.43
C SER A 52 -6.95 22.46 11.75
N ALA A 53 -7.11 21.36 12.49
CA ALA A 53 -7.79 21.36 13.79
C ALA A 53 -7.07 22.23 14.82
N THR A 54 -5.75 22.10 14.93
CA THR A 54 -4.95 22.88 15.89
C THR A 54 -4.98 24.38 15.58
N ALA A 55 -4.88 24.76 14.30
CA ALA A 55 -4.99 26.16 13.89
C ALA A 55 -6.35 26.77 14.26
N PHE A 56 -7.44 26.03 14.02
CA PHE A 56 -8.80 26.48 14.34
C PHE A 56 -9.00 26.70 15.84
N LEU A 57 -8.50 25.77 16.67
CA LEU A 57 -8.56 25.90 18.13
C LEU A 57 -7.76 27.12 18.63
N VAL A 58 -6.58 27.35 18.08
CA VAL A 58 -5.73 28.50 18.46
C VAL A 58 -6.38 29.83 18.08
N THR A 59 -6.97 29.94 16.89
CA THR A 59 -7.63 31.19 16.46
C THR A 59 -8.81 31.56 17.35
N GLU A 60 -9.65 30.59 17.70
CA GLU A 60 -10.80 30.84 18.57
C GLU A 60 -10.36 31.21 19.98
N PHE A 61 -9.33 30.55 20.51
CA PHE A 61 -8.76 30.87 21.82
C PHE A 61 -8.17 32.30 21.89
N ILE A 62 -7.45 32.73 20.85
CA ILE A 62 -6.89 34.10 20.77
C ILE A 62 -8.02 35.13 20.66
N ARG A 63 -9.05 34.84 19.85
CA ARG A 63 -10.19 35.73 19.66
C ARG A 63 -10.90 35.98 20.99
N GLU A 64 -11.17 34.92 21.73
CA GLU A 64 -11.80 35.02 23.04
C GLU A 64 -10.93 35.86 23.98
N ARG A 65 -9.62 35.54 24.11
CA ARG A 65 -8.67 36.31 24.94
C ARG A 65 -8.64 37.81 24.61
N ASN A 66 -8.69 38.18 23.33
CA ASN A 66 -8.71 39.59 22.93
C ASN A 66 -10.00 40.31 23.32
N ILE A 67 -11.14 39.62 23.38
CA ILE A 67 -12.42 40.20 23.83
C ILE A 67 -12.32 40.61 25.31
N TRP A 68 -11.71 39.79 26.16
CA TRP A 68 -11.55 40.12 27.59
C TRP A 68 -10.52 41.23 27.85
N SER A 69 -9.61 41.48 26.90
CA SER A 69 -8.56 42.49 27.05
C SER A 69 -9.00 43.90 26.64
N LYS A 70 -10.19 44.07 26.07
CA LYS A 70 -10.72 45.35 25.57
C LYS A 70 -11.89 45.83 26.41
#